data_AF-A0A388NT23-F1
#
_entry.id   AF-A0A388NT23-F1
#
_cell.length_a   1.000
_cell.length_b   1.000
_cell.length_c   1.000
_cell.angle_alpha   90.00
_cell.angle_beta   90.00
_cell.angle_gamma   90.00
#
_symmetry.space_group_name_H-M   'P 1'
#
loop_
_entity.id
_entity.type
_entity.pdbx_description
1 polymer ?
#
loop_
_entity_poly.entity_id
_entity_poly.type
_entity_poly.pdbx_seq_one_letter_code
_entity_poly.pdbx_strand_id
1 'polypeptide(L)'
;MQLCCAIPSAAQPTPQPAMRASPSSTPATGRASIPRRLCWIPFTIREELGQLDGLTVTLVGDLKHGRTVHSLVQLLALHNVRLNYVSPESLRLPAALQAQLAAAGVEQRQQPDLAAVLPETDVLYVTRVQKERFTDMAEYERIQGSYVINAALLRSARERMIVMHPLPRVGEIDMEVDNDPRAAYFRQMEYGMFVRMALLALVLGKA
;
A
#
# COMPACT_ATOMS: atom_id res chain seq x y z
N MET A 1 37.27 -20.10 9.25
CA MET A 1 37.03 -19.27 8.04
C MET A 1 35.58 -18.82 8.11
N GLN A 2 35.16 -17.69 8.70
CA GLN A 2 35.70 -16.33 8.78
C GLN A 2 35.70 -15.60 7.42
N LEU A 3 34.63 -14.84 7.17
CA LEU A 3 34.59 -13.61 6.39
C LEU A 3 33.73 -12.63 7.22
N CYS A 4 34.30 -11.72 8.03
CA CYS A 4 34.88 -10.41 7.67
C CYS A 4 33.87 -9.42 7.03
N CYS A 5 33.05 -8.78 7.87
CA CYS A 5 32.64 -7.39 7.65
C CYS A 5 33.58 -6.49 8.46
N ALA A 6 34.54 -5.84 7.79
CA ALA A 6 35.38 -4.81 8.37
C ALA A 6 34.70 -3.44 8.19
N ILE A 7 34.41 -2.77 9.30
CA ILE A 7 33.98 -1.37 9.33
C ILE A 7 35.21 -0.54 9.70
N PRO A 8 35.59 0.50 8.93
CA PRO A 8 36.67 1.39 9.35
C PRO A 8 36.23 2.25 10.54
N SER A 9 37.13 2.35 11.52
CA SER A 9 37.02 3.09 12.76
C SER A 9 37.25 4.61 12.57
N ALA A 10 36.59 5.38 13.45
CA ALA A 10 36.94 6.70 13.97
C ALA A 10 36.10 7.91 13.50
N ALA A 11 35.13 8.29 14.33
CA ALA A 11 34.99 9.64 14.92
C ALA A 11 33.88 9.57 16.00
N GLN A 12 34.21 9.86 17.26
CA GLN A 12 33.21 9.90 18.34
C GLN A 12 32.36 11.18 18.25
N PRO A 13 31.02 11.10 18.35
CA PRO A 13 30.21 12.24 18.74
C PRO A 13 29.98 12.24 20.26
N THR A 14 30.04 13.43 20.84
CA THR A 14 29.82 13.77 22.25
C THR A 14 28.47 13.28 22.81
N PRO A 15 28.36 13.02 24.13
CA PRO A 15 27.13 12.49 24.71
C PRO A 15 26.06 13.59 24.83
N GLN A 16 24.96 13.46 24.08
CA GLN A 16 23.73 14.20 24.35
C GLN A 16 22.98 13.56 25.53
N PRO A 17 22.31 14.35 26.39
CA PRO A 17 21.72 13.83 27.62
C PRO A 17 20.52 12.92 27.35
N ALA A 18 20.47 11.82 28.10
CA ALA A 18 19.42 10.81 28.06
C ALA A 18 18.04 11.41 28.41
N MET A 19 17.14 11.44 27.43
CA MET A 19 15.75 11.83 27.63
C MET A 19 14.99 10.68 28.28
N ARG A 20 14.69 10.82 29.58
CA ARG A 20 13.82 9.91 30.35
C ARG A 20 12.46 9.76 29.64
N ALA A 21 12.07 8.53 29.35
CA ALA A 21 10.71 8.21 28.93
C ALA A 21 9.77 8.27 30.15
N SER A 22 8.94 9.30 30.23
CA SER A 22 7.73 9.31 31.07
C SER A 22 6.54 8.76 30.26
N PRO A 23 5.66 7.94 30.84
CA PRO A 23 4.51 7.39 30.13
C PRO A 23 3.41 8.46 30.05
N SER A 24 3.39 9.22 28.97
CA SER A 24 2.28 10.14 28.68
C SER A 24 1.16 9.38 27.96
N SER A 25 0.08 9.11 28.67
CA SER A 25 -1.23 8.80 28.11
C SER A 25 -1.74 10.01 27.31
N THR A 26 -1.61 9.97 25.98
CA THR A 26 -2.22 10.98 25.10
C THR A 26 -3.05 10.26 24.03
N PRO A 27 -4.33 10.61 23.82
CA PRO A 27 -5.17 9.93 22.84
C PRO A 27 -4.61 10.14 21.43
N ALA A 28 -4.74 9.10 20.60
CA ALA A 28 -4.25 9.03 19.23
C ALA A 28 -4.54 10.31 18.41
N THR A 29 -3.54 11.19 18.30
CA THR A 29 -3.60 12.35 17.41
C THR A 29 -2.98 11.93 16.08
N GLY A 30 -3.84 11.80 15.06
CA GLY A 30 -3.46 11.43 13.71
C GLY A 30 -2.88 12.61 12.94
N ARG A 31 -1.60 12.53 12.60
CA ARG A 31 -0.92 13.11 11.42
C ARG A 31 0.58 12.75 11.58
N ALA A 32 1.23 12.29 10.51
CA ALA A 32 2.69 12.13 10.38
C ALA A 32 3.45 10.92 10.98
N SER A 33 2.85 9.82 11.44
CA SER A 33 3.65 8.59 11.70
C SER A 33 2.94 7.30 11.27
N ILE A 34 2.89 7.09 9.96
CA ILE A 34 2.49 5.82 9.34
C ILE A 34 3.66 4.94 8.82
N PRO A 35 4.94 5.05 9.25
CA PRO A 35 5.93 4.01 8.92
C PRO A 35 5.62 2.66 9.58
N ARG A 36 5.06 2.66 10.80
CA ARG A 36 4.83 1.43 11.61
C ARG A 36 3.55 0.66 11.28
N ARG A 37 2.59 1.28 10.60
CA ARG A 37 1.23 0.73 10.52
C ARG A 37 0.93 -0.09 9.28
N LEU A 38 1.85 -0.31 8.33
CA LEU A 38 1.55 -1.03 7.08
C LEU A 38 2.71 -1.85 6.49
N CYS A 39 3.71 -2.25 7.31
CA CYS A 39 4.82 -3.08 6.81
C CYS A 39 4.36 -4.44 6.24
N TRP A 40 3.16 -4.90 6.57
CA TRP A 40 2.63 -6.16 6.03
C TRP A 40 2.19 -6.07 4.56
N ILE A 41 1.94 -4.87 4.01
CA ILE A 41 1.52 -4.78 2.60
C ILE A 41 2.69 -5.07 1.65
N PRO A 42 3.85 -4.38 1.74
CA PRO A 42 5.02 -4.77 0.94
C PRO A 42 5.46 -6.22 1.22
N PHE A 43 5.32 -6.68 2.46
CA PHE A 43 5.56 -8.09 2.80
C PHE A 43 4.66 -9.03 1.99
N THR A 44 3.35 -8.77 1.93
CA THR A 44 2.41 -9.58 1.14
C THR A 44 2.82 -9.61 -0.33
N ILE A 45 3.16 -8.46 -0.92
CA ILE A 45 3.60 -8.39 -2.32
C ILE A 45 4.83 -9.28 -2.54
N ARG A 46 5.81 -9.20 -1.63
CA ARG A 46 7.03 -10.00 -1.71
C ARG A 46 6.78 -11.49 -1.54
N GLU A 47 5.91 -11.91 -0.62
CA GLU A 47 5.61 -13.34 -0.42
C GLU A 47 4.84 -13.91 -1.62
N GLU A 48 3.93 -13.16 -2.20
CA GLU A 48 3.12 -13.62 -3.35
C GLU A 48 3.89 -13.61 -4.68
N LEU A 49 4.71 -12.58 -4.92
CA LEU A 49 5.40 -12.39 -6.21
C LEU A 49 6.90 -12.69 -6.17
N GLY A 50 7.47 -12.93 -4.98
CA GLY A 50 8.88 -13.25 -4.75
C GLY A 50 9.82 -12.05 -4.71
N GLN A 51 9.38 -10.87 -5.17
CA GLN A 51 10.18 -9.65 -5.24
C GLN A 51 9.32 -8.40 -5.11
N LEU A 52 9.95 -7.25 -4.90
CA LEU A 52 9.31 -5.93 -4.92
C LEU A 52 9.77 -5.07 -6.10
N ASP A 53 11.04 -5.22 -6.50
CA ASP A 53 11.61 -4.43 -7.60
C ASP A 53 11.13 -4.91 -8.97
N GLY A 54 11.04 -3.96 -9.91
CA GLY A 54 10.58 -4.18 -11.29
C GLY A 54 9.07 -4.35 -11.44
N LEU A 55 8.30 -4.24 -10.35
CA LEU A 55 6.85 -4.42 -10.39
C LEU A 55 6.11 -3.15 -10.83
N THR A 56 5.00 -3.36 -11.53
CA THR A 56 4.01 -2.32 -11.85
C THR A 56 2.82 -2.45 -10.90
N VAL A 57 2.64 -1.44 -10.05
CA VAL A 57 1.59 -1.39 -9.03
C VAL A 57 0.50 -0.42 -9.48
N THR A 58 -0.72 -0.92 -9.65
CA THR A 58 -1.89 -0.11 -10.01
C THR A 58 -2.79 0.09 -8.80
N LEU A 59 -3.02 1.34 -8.42
CA LEU A 59 -3.84 1.73 -7.29
C LEU A 59 -5.19 2.24 -7.82
N VAL A 60 -6.29 1.69 -7.28
CA VAL A 60 -7.65 1.99 -7.76
C VAL A 60 -8.54 2.50 -6.63
N GLY A 61 -9.37 3.52 -6.91
CA GLY A 61 -10.44 3.98 -6.02
C GLY A 61 -10.18 5.35 -5.38
N ASP A 62 -10.39 5.47 -4.05
CA ASP A 62 -10.18 6.72 -3.31
C ASP A 62 -8.70 6.92 -2.91
N LEU A 63 -7.92 7.45 -3.85
CA LEU A 63 -6.50 7.73 -3.65
C LEU A 63 -6.26 9.04 -2.89
N LYS A 64 -7.23 9.97 -2.91
CA LYS A 64 -7.14 11.25 -2.21
C LYS A 64 -7.14 11.06 -0.70
N HIS A 65 -7.97 10.15 -0.20
CA HIS A 65 -8.20 9.97 1.22
C HIS A 65 -7.64 8.67 1.80
N GLY A 66 -7.25 7.73 0.94
CA GLY A 66 -6.70 6.44 1.31
C GLY A 66 -5.37 6.54 2.06
N ARG A 67 -5.42 6.67 3.40
CA ARG A 67 -4.23 6.73 4.26
C ARG A 67 -3.32 5.51 4.10
N THR A 68 -3.93 4.35 3.89
CA THR A 68 -3.28 3.09 3.57
C THR A 68 -2.47 3.21 2.28
N VAL A 69 -3.07 3.75 1.22
CA VAL A 69 -2.40 3.99 -0.06
C VAL A 69 -1.27 4.98 0.08
N HIS A 70 -1.46 6.09 0.79
CA HIS A 70 -0.40 7.09 0.98
C HIS A 70 0.83 6.50 1.65
N SER A 71 0.62 5.63 2.63
CA SER A 71 1.71 4.95 3.32
C SER A 71 2.36 3.89 2.44
N LEU A 72 1.55 3.16 1.66
CA LEU A 72 2.02 2.17 0.71
C LEU A 72 2.92 2.78 -0.36
N VAL A 73 2.51 3.87 -1.01
CA VAL A 73 3.32 4.50 -2.07
C VAL A 73 4.63 5.06 -1.54
N GLN A 74 4.65 5.58 -0.31
CA GLN A 74 5.87 6.04 0.34
C GLN A 74 6.84 4.89 0.64
N LEU A 75 6.33 3.72 1.03
CA LEU A 75 7.17 2.54 1.25
C LEU A 75 7.66 1.95 -0.07
N LEU A 76 6.80 1.90 -1.09
CA LEU A 76 7.15 1.42 -2.42
C LEU A 76 8.16 2.33 -3.11
N ALA A 77 8.22 3.62 -2.77
CA ALA A 77 9.23 4.55 -3.29
C ALA A 77 10.67 4.19 -2.87
N LEU A 78 10.85 3.27 -1.92
CA LEU A 78 12.15 2.72 -1.55
C LEU A 78 12.61 1.60 -2.50
N HIS A 79 11.76 1.19 -3.43
CA HIS A 79 11.97 0.11 -4.39
C HIS A 79 11.84 0.63 -5.82
N ASN A 80 12.41 -0.10 -6.79
CA ASN A 80 12.31 0.24 -8.20
C ASN A 80 10.96 -0.22 -8.77
N VAL A 81 9.89 0.54 -8.52
CA VAL A 81 8.53 0.23 -9.00
C VAL A 81 7.98 1.30 -9.94
N ARG A 82 7.02 0.90 -10.77
CA ARG A 82 6.15 1.81 -11.53
C ARG A 82 4.79 1.90 -10.84
N LEU A 83 4.29 3.12 -10.65
CA LEU A 83 2.99 3.37 -10.05
C LEU A 83 1.98 3.86 -11.08
N ASN A 84 0.85 3.17 -11.18
CA ASN A 84 -0.30 3.56 -11.99
C ASN A 84 -1.45 3.96 -11.06
N TYR A 85 -2.11 5.08 -11.37
CA TYR A 85 -3.22 5.62 -10.60
C TYR A 85 -4.50 5.58 -11.43
N VAL A 86 -5.51 4.86 -10.95
CA VAL A 86 -6.83 4.80 -11.58
C VAL A 86 -7.87 5.30 -10.58
N SER A 87 -8.29 6.54 -10.75
CA SER A 87 -9.22 7.19 -9.84
C SER A 87 -10.01 8.29 -10.56
N PRO A 88 -11.24 8.60 -10.12
CA PRO A 88 -11.92 9.81 -10.52
C PRO A 88 -11.06 11.06 -10.27
N GLU A 89 -11.31 12.12 -11.03
CA GLU A 89 -10.60 13.39 -10.87
C GLU A 89 -10.73 13.96 -9.44
N SER A 90 -11.91 13.85 -8.83
CA SER A 90 -12.17 14.32 -7.47
C SER A 90 -11.42 13.52 -6.38
N LEU A 91 -10.93 12.32 -6.71
CA LEU A 91 -10.28 11.37 -5.78
C LEU A 91 -8.82 11.06 -6.12
N ARG A 92 -8.16 11.89 -6.94
CA ARG A 92 -6.74 11.70 -7.28
C ARG A 92 -5.81 11.75 -6.07
N LEU A 93 -4.67 11.08 -6.20
CA LEU A 93 -3.59 11.14 -5.20
C LEU A 93 -3.17 12.60 -4.97
N PRO A 94 -2.96 13.06 -3.73
CA PRO A 94 -2.60 14.46 -3.46
C PRO A 94 -1.34 14.89 -4.24
N ALA A 95 -1.40 16.06 -4.88
CA ALA A 95 -0.31 16.56 -5.73
C ALA A 95 1.03 16.69 -4.98
N ALA A 96 0.99 17.07 -3.70
CA ALA A 96 2.19 17.12 -2.86
C ALA A 96 2.88 15.75 -2.73
N LEU A 97 2.09 14.68 -2.61
CA LEU A 97 2.62 13.31 -2.51
C LEU A 97 3.16 12.84 -3.87
N GLN A 98 2.45 13.12 -4.97
CA GLN A 98 2.96 12.83 -6.31
C GLN A 98 4.30 13.52 -6.60
N ALA A 99 4.45 14.78 -6.19
CA ALA A 99 5.69 15.53 -6.33
C ALA A 99 6.82 14.94 -5.49
N GLN A 100 6.53 14.49 -4.25
CA GLN A 100 7.50 13.77 -3.41
C GLN A 100 7.98 12.48 -4.07
N LEU A 101 7.06 11.68 -4.63
CA LEU A 101 7.39 10.43 -5.32
C LEU A 101 8.19 10.69 -6.60
N ALA A 102 7.89 11.77 -7.34
CA ALA A 102 8.63 12.17 -8.53
C ALA A 102 10.06 12.62 -8.17
N ALA A 103 10.23 13.36 -7.08
CA ALA A 103 11.54 13.75 -6.56
C ALA A 103 12.38 12.54 -6.10
N ALA A 104 11.72 11.45 -5.68
CA ALA A 104 12.35 10.18 -5.38
C ALA A 104 12.66 9.31 -6.62
N GLY A 105 12.29 9.77 -7.83
CA GLY A 105 12.57 9.08 -9.10
C GLY A 105 11.58 7.97 -9.46
N VAL A 106 10.42 7.89 -8.79
CA VAL A 106 9.40 6.87 -9.07
C VAL A 106 8.62 7.22 -10.35
N GLU A 107 8.55 6.27 -11.29
CA GLU A 107 7.72 6.43 -12.50
C GLU A 107 6.24 6.37 -12.13
N GLN A 108 5.48 7.39 -12.52
CA GLN A 108 4.07 7.54 -12.17
C GLN A 108 3.23 7.80 -13.42
N ARG A 109 2.07 7.14 -13.54
CA ARG A 109 1.09 7.40 -14.62
C ARG A 109 -0.32 7.48 -14.08
N GLN A 110 -1.05 8.53 -14.47
CA GLN A 110 -2.49 8.60 -14.24
C GLN A 110 -3.20 7.96 -15.44
N GLN A 111 -4.07 7.00 -15.18
CA GLN A 111 -4.86 6.31 -16.19
C GLN A 111 -6.36 6.51 -15.92
N PRO A 112 -7.17 6.78 -16.95
CA PRO A 112 -8.63 6.93 -16.79
C PRO A 112 -9.35 5.59 -16.72
N ASP A 113 -8.81 4.56 -17.38
CA ASP A 113 -9.44 3.26 -17.52
C ASP A 113 -8.57 2.16 -16.90
N LEU A 114 -9.19 1.35 -16.06
CA LEU A 114 -8.55 0.20 -15.45
C LEU A 114 -8.26 -0.91 -16.47
N ALA A 115 -9.16 -1.14 -17.43
CA ALA A 115 -9.01 -2.24 -18.37
C ALA A 115 -7.77 -2.07 -19.27
N ALA A 116 -7.43 -0.82 -19.60
CA ALA A 116 -6.25 -0.49 -20.41
C ALA A 116 -4.91 -0.75 -19.70
N VAL A 117 -4.87 -0.59 -18.38
CA VAL A 117 -3.64 -0.73 -17.58
C VAL A 117 -3.47 -2.12 -16.95
N LEU A 118 -4.56 -2.89 -16.88
CA LEU A 118 -4.56 -4.21 -16.26
C LEU A 118 -3.57 -5.22 -16.89
N PRO A 119 -3.34 -5.24 -18.22
CA PRO A 119 -2.37 -6.15 -18.84
C PRO A 119 -0.90 -5.89 -18.44
N GLU A 120 -0.59 -4.69 -17.95
CA GLU A 120 0.74 -4.35 -17.45
C GLU A 120 0.87 -4.42 -15.91
N THR A 121 -0.24 -4.67 -15.21
CA THR A 121 -0.30 -4.63 -13.74
C THR A 121 0.16 -5.94 -13.11
N ASP A 122 1.12 -5.87 -12.18
CA ASP A 122 1.54 -7.00 -11.34
C ASP A 122 0.84 -7.00 -9.99
N VAL A 123 0.55 -5.82 -9.44
CA VAL A 123 -0.16 -5.65 -8.17
C VAL A 123 -1.33 -4.69 -8.38
N LEU A 124 -2.55 -5.21 -8.30
CA LEU A 124 -3.76 -4.40 -8.30
C LEU A 124 -4.19 -4.12 -6.85
N TYR A 125 -3.98 -2.90 -6.38
CA TYR A 125 -4.36 -2.47 -5.04
C TYR A 125 -5.65 -1.66 -5.07
N VAL A 126 -6.75 -2.30 -4.70
CA VAL A 126 -8.10 -1.73 -4.77
C VAL A 126 -8.42 -1.05 -3.43
N THR A 127 -9.13 0.08 -3.48
CA THR A 127 -9.64 0.77 -2.30
C THR A 127 -11.11 1.08 -2.41
N ARG A 128 -11.79 0.97 -1.27
CA ARG A 128 -13.17 1.41 -1.10
C ARG A 128 -13.32 2.92 -1.34
N VAL A 129 -14.36 3.28 -2.09
CA VAL A 129 -14.89 4.65 -2.15
C VAL A 129 -15.67 4.94 -0.86
N GLN A 130 -15.23 5.91 -0.07
CA GLN A 130 -15.81 6.18 1.25
C GLN A 130 -17.07 7.05 1.15
N LYS A 131 -18.25 6.42 1.15
CA LYS A 131 -19.57 7.08 1.12
C LYS A 131 -19.68 8.26 2.10
N GLU A 132 -19.15 8.07 3.30
CA GLU A 132 -19.18 9.05 4.39
C GLU A 132 -18.43 10.36 4.12
N ARG A 133 -17.68 10.46 3.01
CA ARG A 133 -16.93 11.67 2.63
C ARG A 133 -17.58 12.49 1.54
N PHE A 134 -18.65 11.99 0.93
CA PHE A 134 -19.37 12.68 -0.13
C PHE A 134 -20.51 13.50 0.48
N THR A 135 -20.58 14.77 0.08
CA THR A 135 -21.72 15.64 0.39
C THR A 135 -22.87 15.41 -0.59
N ASP A 136 -22.57 15.02 -1.83
CA ASP A 136 -23.55 14.66 -2.86
C ASP A 136 -23.56 13.13 -3.06
N MET A 137 -24.71 12.51 -2.77
CA MET A 137 -24.89 11.06 -2.92
C MET A 137 -24.95 10.65 -4.39
N ALA A 138 -25.39 11.53 -5.31
CA ALA A 138 -25.42 11.22 -6.74
C ALA A 138 -24.00 11.19 -7.35
N GLU A 139 -23.07 12.00 -6.84
CA GLU A 139 -21.65 11.88 -7.17
C GLU A 139 -21.07 10.55 -6.67
N TYR A 140 -21.39 10.17 -5.43
CA TYR A 140 -20.96 8.91 -4.85
C TYR A 140 -21.42 7.70 -5.66
N GLU A 141 -22.70 7.61 -6.00
CA GLU A 141 -23.26 6.46 -6.74
C GLU A 141 -22.62 6.30 -8.12
N ARG A 142 -22.38 7.41 -8.83
CA ARG A 142 -21.67 7.41 -10.12
C ARG A 142 -20.24 6.87 -9.98
N ILE A 143 -19.52 7.30 -8.94
CA ILE A 143 -18.13 6.91 -8.73
C ILE A 143 -18.03 5.45 -8.25
N GLN A 144 -18.89 5.03 -7.33
CA GLN A 144 -18.88 3.67 -6.77
C GLN A 144 -19.05 2.62 -7.86
N GLY A 145 -19.97 2.83 -8.82
CA GLY A 145 -20.21 1.87 -9.90
C GLY A 145 -19.13 1.85 -11.00
N SER A 146 -18.21 2.81 -11.02
CA SER A 146 -17.26 2.97 -12.14
C SER A 146 -16.04 2.03 -12.08
N TYR A 147 -15.72 1.45 -10.92
CA TYR A 147 -14.49 0.67 -10.72
C TYR A 147 -14.76 -0.66 -10.01
N VAL A 148 -15.69 -1.45 -10.53
CA VAL A 148 -16.00 -2.78 -10.01
C VAL A 148 -15.03 -3.80 -10.59
N ILE A 149 -14.30 -4.49 -9.71
CA ILE A 149 -13.42 -5.61 -10.09
C ILE A 149 -14.25 -6.89 -10.13
N ASN A 150 -14.39 -7.45 -11.33
CA ASN A 150 -15.11 -8.69 -11.57
C ASN A 150 -14.24 -9.69 -12.36
N ALA A 151 -14.69 -10.93 -12.45
CA ALA A 151 -13.94 -11.98 -13.15
C ALA A 151 -13.76 -11.64 -14.63
N ALA A 152 -14.72 -10.92 -15.22
CA ALA A 152 -14.64 -10.50 -16.62
C ALA A 152 -13.50 -9.55 -16.90
N LEU A 153 -13.31 -8.55 -16.03
CA LEU A 153 -12.20 -7.61 -16.08
C LEU A 153 -10.87 -8.35 -15.86
N LEU A 154 -10.82 -9.28 -14.91
CA LEU A 154 -9.59 -10.02 -14.59
C LEU A 154 -9.14 -10.99 -15.69
N ARG A 155 -9.93 -11.22 -16.76
CA ARG A 155 -9.53 -12.03 -17.93
C ARG A 155 -8.46 -11.35 -18.79
N SER A 156 -8.43 -10.01 -18.85
CA SER A 156 -7.38 -9.27 -19.57
C SER A 156 -6.13 -9.01 -18.74
N ALA A 157 -6.17 -9.40 -17.47
CA ALA A 157 -5.11 -9.18 -16.52
C ALA A 157 -3.98 -10.21 -16.68
N ARG A 158 -2.79 -9.90 -16.19
CA ARG A 158 -1.67 -10.85 -16.21
C ARG A 158 -2.04 -12.14 -15.46
N GLU A 159 -1.45 -13.25 -15.89
CA GLU A 159 -1.55 -14.51 -15.15
C GLU A 159 -0.82 -14.41 -13.81
N ARG A 160 0.41 -13.88 -13.83
CA ARG A 160 1.22 -13.62 -12.64
C ARG A 160 0.97 -12.21 -12.12
N MET A 161 -0.11 -12.05 -11.36
CA MET A 161 -0.41 -10.82 -10.63
C MET A 161 -1.16 -11.14 -9.34
N ILE A 162 -1.32 -10.13 -8.48
CA ILE A 162 -2.16 -10.23 -7.29
C ILE A 162 -3.16 -9.08 -7.20
N VAL A 163 -4.34 -9.40 -6.65
CA VAL A 163 -5.38 -8.43 -6.28
C VAL A 163 -5.38 -8.28 -4.78
N MET A 164 -5.17 -7.05 -4.31
CA MET A 164 -5.05 -6.69 -2.90
C MET A 164 -6.10 -5.66 -2.52
N HIS A 165 -6.51 -5.68 -1.25
CA HIS A 165 -7.51 -4.78 -0.71
C HIS A 165 -7.31 -4.62 0.80
N PRO A 166 -7.42 -3.40 1.38
CA PRO A 166 -7.25 -3.21 2.82
C PRO A 166 -8.40 -3.75 3.68
N LEU A 167 -9.55 -4.00 3.06
CA LEU A 167 -10.83 -4.37 3.69
C LEU A 167 -11.36 -3.30 4.67
N PRO A 168 -12.67 -3.29 4.99
CA PRO A 168 -13.74 -4.09 4.38
C PRO A 168 -14.08 -3.62 2.96
N ARG A 169 -14.55 -4.55 2.11
CA ARG A 169 -15.12 -4.23 0.78
C ARG A 169 -16.64 -4.09 0.84
N VAL A 170 -17.22 -3.29 -0.04
CA VAL A 170 -18.68 -3.01 -0.08
C VAL A 170 -19.28 -3.40 -1.43
N GLY A 171 -18.59 -3.14 -2.54
CA GLY A 171 -19.04 -3.48 -3.89
C GLY A 171 -18.02 -3.20 -4.99
N GLU A 172 -16.81 -2.80 -4.61
CA GLU A 172 -15.68 -2.54 -5.50
C GLU A 172 -15.00 -3.83 -5.99
N ILE A 173 -15.24 -4.98 -5.35
CA ILE A 173 -14.76 -6.30 -5.78
C ILE A 173 -15.92 -7.28 -5.65
N ASP A 174 -16.30 -7.91 -6.76
CA ASP A 174 -17.35 -8.92 -6.79
C ASP A 174 -16.92 -10.19 -6.06
N MET A 175 -17.88 -10.89 -5.44
CA MET A 175 -17.62 -12.12 -4.68
C MET A 175 -17.09 -13.26 -5.56
N GLU A 176 -17.35 -13.25 -6.86
CA GLU A 176 -16.80 -14.25 -7.78
C GLU A 176 -15.26 -14.21 -7.84
N VAL A 177 -14.66 -13.06 -7.55
CA VAL A 177 -13.20 -12.87 -7.53
C VAL A 177 -12.55 -13.61 -6.37
N ASP A 178 -13.31 -14.01 -5.34
CA ASP A 178 -12.78 -14.73 -4.17
C ASP A 178 -12.15 -16.07 -4.54
N ASN A 179 -12.67 -16.71 -5.59
CA ASN A 179 -12.18 -17.99 -6.08
C ASN A 179 -11.01 -17.85 -7.05
N ASP A 180 -10.65 -16.63 -7.45
CA ASP A 180 -9.49 -16.39 -8.30
C ASP A 180 -8.20 -16.57 -7.47
N PRO A 181 -7.23 -17.40 -7.91
CA PRO A 181 -5.99 -17.61 -7.16
C PRO A 181 -5.20 -16.32 -6.93
N ARG A 182 -5.37 -15.33 -7.81
CA ARG A 182 -4.73 -14.01 -7.72
C ARG A 182 -5.32 -13.14 -6.61
N ALA A 183 -6.50 -13.48 -6.07
CA ALA A 183 -7.10 -12.78 -4.95
C ALA A 183 -6.31 -13.00 -3.66
N ALA A 184 -5.50 -12.01 -3.28
CA ALA A 184 -4.59 -12.07 -2.15
C ALA A 184 -5.09 -11.30 -0.92
N TYR A 185 -6.22 -10.60 -0.99
CA TYR A 185 -6.69 -9.73 0.11
C TYR A 185 -7.04 -10.46 1.42
N PHE A 186 -7.44 -11.74 1.38
CA PHE A 186 -7.59 -12.54 2.60
C PHE A 186 -6.23 -12.99 3.16
N ARG A 187 -5.32 -13.48 2.30
CA ARG A 187 -3.95 -13.82 2.69
C ARG A 187 -3.20 -12.61 3.25
N GLN A 188 -3.42 -11.43 2.68
CA GLN A 188 -2.92 -10.14 3.18
C GLN A 188 -3.33 -9.88 4.65
N MET A 189 -4.55 -10.25 5.05
CA MET A 189 -4.99 -10.08 6.45
C MET A 189 -4.26 -11.06 7.37
N GLU A 190 -4.09 -12.30 6.92
CA GLU A 190 -3.35 -13.34 7.65
C GLU A 190 -1.88 -12.95 7.82
N TYR A 191 -1.21 -12.52 6.75
CA TYR A 191 0.15 -11.96 6.84
C TYR A 191 0.22 -10.75 7.76
N GLY A 192 -0.81 -9.90 7.77
CA GLY A 192 -0.95 -8.80 8.71
C GLY A 192 -0.94 -9.23 10.18
N MET A 193 -1.51 -10.40 10.51
CA MET A 193 -1.45 -10.97 11.85
C MET A 193 -0.02 -11.40 12.19
N PHE A 194 0.63 -12.20 11.35
CA PHE A 194 1.98 -12.71 11.59
C PHE A 194 3.03 -11.60 11.70
N VAL A 195 2.96 -10.60 10.81
CA VAL A 195 3.88 -9.46 10.85
C VAL A 195 3.72 -8.67 12.16
N ARG A 196 2.49 -8.50 12.66
CA ARG A 196 2.26 -7.84 13.96
C ARG A 196 2.78 -8.68 15.13
N MET A 197 2.60 -9.99 15.10
CA MET A 197 3.16 -10.89 16.12
C MET A 197 4.69 -10.78 16.15
N ALA A 198 5.35 -10.80 14.99
CA ALA A 198 6.80 -10.64 14.87
C ALA A 198 7.26 -9.26 15.39
N LEU A 199 6.56 -8.18 15.04
CA LEU A 199 6.87 -6.84 15.54
C LEU A 199 6.75 -6.74 17.07
N LEU A 200 5.70 -7.34 17.65
CA LEU A 200 5.53 -7.37 19.10
C LEU A 200 6.64 -8.18 19.77
N ALA A 201 7.00 -9.34 19.21
CA ALA A 201 8.11 -10.14 19.72
C ALA A 201 9.44 -9.38 19.69
N LEU A 202 9.74 -8.69 18.59
CA LEU A 202 10.95 -7.85 18.45
C LEU A 202 11.00 -6.73 19.48
N VAL A 203 9.90 -5.97 19.64
CA VAL A 203 9.84 -4.84 20.59
C VAL A 203 9.95 -5.31 22.04
N LEU A 204 9.44 -6.51 22.35
CA LEU A 204 9.51 -7.10 23.68
C LEU A 204 10.79 -7.89 23.95
N GLY A 205 11.74 -7.94 22.99
CA GLY A 205 13.01 -8.67 23.14
C GLY A 205 12.82 -10.20 23.21
N LYS A 206 11.83 -10.72 22.48
CA LYS A 206 11.46 -12.14 22.42
C LYS A 206 11.72 -12.77 21.04
N ALA A 207 12.46 -12.07 20.18
CA ALA A 207 12.84 -12.50 18.84
C ALA A 207 14.23 -13.13 18.82
#